data_AF-A0A098L9H9-F1
#
_entry.id   AF-A0A098L9H9-F1
#
_cell.length_a   1.000
_cell.length_b   1.000
_cell.length_c   1.000
_cell.angle_alpha   90.00
_cell.angle_beta   90.00
_cell.angle_gamma   90.00
#
_symmetry.space_group_name_H-M   'P 1'
#
loop_
_entity.id
_entity.type
_entity.pdbx_description
1 polymer ?
#
loop_
_entity_poly.entity_id
_entity_poly.type
_entity_poly.pdbx_seq_one_letter_code
_entity_poly.pdbx_strand_id
1 'polypeptide(L)'
;MYITVRDGMLNSRIWEGGFIPNLKSEDTVFINHSISYDAPVSLVSVVVINENGNLNLGANPLIILPTGKVIVNGRLMVSSIINKGTLVNNGKVEVPGVMTDLKSMCLKGGLSFELVRELKHVYENVHCAGCFTEGMKSQTEQERFDSCYLGLQTRLNFKANYENEVVKLYWDPILQTDHLSHFEIEKSYDAKDFRKEVIITPEPSGTGKFFWEDHIKESIITYYRLKLVDNNGQYIYSQPVSVVLKKD
;
A
#
# COMPACT_ATOMS: atom_id res chain seq x y z
N MET A 1 24.43 19.00 15.07
CA MET A 1 24.93 20.15 14.28
C MET A 1 24.40 19.96 12.87
N TYR A 2 23.69 20.90 12.24
CA TYR A 2 23.07 20.66 10.91
C TYR A 2 23.89 21.27 9.79
N ILE A 3 23.86 20.63 8.61
CA ILE A 3 24.34 21.19 7.35
C ILE A 3 23.11 21.49 6.50
N THR A 4 22.92 22.76 6.17
CA THR A 4 21.93 23.16 5.15
C THR A 4 22.53 22.86 3.78
N VAL A 5 21.98 21.87 3.08
CA VAL A 5 22.40 21.55 1.71
C VAL A 5 21.57 22.38 0.75
N ARG A 6 22.19 23.36 0.08
CA ARG A 6 21.51 24.15 -0.97
C ARG A 6 21.56 23.38 -2.29
N ASP A 7 20.70 22.38 -2.45
CA ASP A 7 20.62 21.57 -3.68
C ASP A 7 19.40 21.91 -4.56
N GLY A 8 18.99 23.18 -4.58
CA GLY A 8 17.86 23.64 -5.41
C GLY A 8 16.46 23.24 -4.92
N MET A 9 16.35 22.35 -3.94
CA MET A 9 15.12 22.09 -3.19
C MET A 9 15.06 23.03 -1.98
N LEU A 10 14.08 23.93 -1.95
CA LEU A 10 13.86 24.84 -0.82
C LEU A 10 13.57 24.00 0.46
N ASN A 11 14.32 24.26 1.53
CA ASN A 11 14.14 23.75 2.90
C ASN A 11 14.47 22.26 3.18
N SER A 12 15.54 21.73 2.58
CA SER A 12 16.10 20.44 3.00
C SER A 12 17.11 20.58 4.16
N ARG A 13 17.09 19.64 5.11
CA ARG A 13 18.01 19.56 6.25
C ARG A 13 18.47 18.12 6.46
N ILE A 14 19.73 17.93 6.86
CA ILE A 14 20.22 16.62 7.33
C ILE A 14 20.21 16.62 8.86
N TRP A 15 19.64 15.58 9.46
CA TRP A 15 19.66 15.40 10.90
C TRP A 15 20.92 14.63 11.30
N GLU A 16 21.84 15.31 11.97
CA GLU A 16 23.12 14.74 12.43
C GLU A 16 23.17 14.58 13.97
N GLY A 17 22.00 14.41 14.61
CA GLY A 17 21.85 14.14 16.05
C GLY A 17 21.66 15.35 16.99
N GLY A 18 21.48 15.03 18.28
CA GLY A 18 21.48 15.92 19.47
C GLY A 18 20.23 16.75 19.74
N PHE A 19 19.58 17.29 18.70
CA PHE A 19 18.40 18.14 18.84
C PHE A 19 17.52 18.04 17.59
N ILE A 20 16.20 17.96 17.77
CA ILE A 20 15.25 18.09 16.68
C ILE A 20 15.01 19.59 16.48
N PRO A 21 15.41 20.17 15.34
CA PRO A 21 15.16 21.59 15.09
C PRO A 21 13.66 21.89 15.17
N ASN A 22 13.29 23.16 15.39
CA ASN A 22 11.91 23.60 15.17
C ASN A 22 11.57 23.43 13.69
N LEU A 23 11.09 22.25 13.33
CA LEU A 23 10.70 21.87 11.99
C LEU A 23 9.39 22.54 11.64
N LYS A 24 9.35 23.17 10.48
CA LYS A 24 8.12 23.68 9.88
C LYS A 24 7.54 22.63 8.95
N SER A 25 6.26 22.74 8.63
CA SER A 25 5.57 21.79 7.75
C SER A 25 6.21 21.63 6.37
N GLU A 26 6.87 22.68 5.88
CA GLU A 26 7.54 22.72 4.59
C GLU A 26 8.98 22.16 4.61
N ASP A 27 9.55 21.86 5.78
CA ASP A 27 10.89 21.28 5.86
C ASP A 27 10.88 19.81 5.41
N THR A 28 11.98 19.39 4.77
CA THR A 28 12.29 17.97 4.56
C THR A 28 13.58 17.60 5.29
N VAL A 29 13.51 16.60 6.15
CA VAL A 29 14.64 16.14 6.97
C VAL A 29 15.11 14.77 6.51
N PHE A 30 16.41 14.63 6.27
CA PHE A 30 17.03 13.36 5.90
C PHE A 30 17.84 12.79 7.08
N ILE A 31 17.68 11.50 7.33
CA ILE A 31 18.47 10.72 8.27
C ILE A 31 19.32 9.74 7.46
N ASN A 32 20.62 10.01 7.36
CA ASN A 32 21.56 9.27 6.51
C ASN A 32 22.41 8.25 7.28
N HIS A 33 22.40 8.31 8.61
CA HIS A 33 23.18 7.46 9.49
C HIS A 33 22.35 7.09 10.73
N SER A 34 22.98 6.42 11.70
CA SER A 34 22.32 6.09 12.97
C SER A 34 22.16 7.31 13.86
N ILE A 35 20.93 7.55 14.32
CA ILE A 35 20.55 8.57 15.29
C ILE A 35 19.83 7.86 16.43
N SER A 36 20.30 8.08 17.66
CA SER A 36 19.57 7.73 18.87
C SER A 36 19.11 9.01 19.55
N TYR A 37 17.83 9.09 19.89
CA TYR A 37 17.24 10.25 20.52
C TYR A 37 16.27 9.83 21.62
N ASP A 38 16.63 10.13 22.88
CA ASP A 38 15.88 9.66 24.05
C ASP A 38 14.83 10.68 24.51
N ALA A 39 13.94 11.06 23.59
CA ALA A 39 12.77 11.86 23.91
C ALA A 39 11.67 11.65 22.86
N PRO A 40 10.39 11.94 23.19
CA PRO A 40 9.29 11.92 22.24
C PRO A 40 9.55 12.83 21.04
N VAL A 41 9.16 12.36 19.85
CA VAL A 41 9.35 13.11 18.60
C VAL A 41 8.01 13.41 17.97
N SER A 42 7.68 14.70 17.84
CA SER A 42 6.49 15.18 17.13
C SER A 42 6.88 15.80 15.79
N LEU A 43 6.31 15.29 14.71
CA LEU A 43 6.68 15.69 13.35
C LEU A 43 5.50 16.37 12.64
N VAL A 44 5.70 17.62 12.24
CA VAL A 44 4.82 18.37 11.33
C VAL A 44 5.31 18.38 9.89
N SER A 45 6.57 17.95 9.66
CA SER A 45 7.32 18.07 8.42
C SER A 45 7.49 16.71 7.72
N VAL A 46 8.19 16.69 6.59
CA VAL A 46 8.62 15.44 5.96
C VAL A 46 9.93 14.95 6.59
N VAL A 47 9.98 13.69 7.01
CA VAL A 47 11.19 13.02 7.49
C VAL A 47 11.44 11.77 6.65
N VAL A 48 12.66 11.65 6.12
CA VAL A 48 13.10 10.54 5.29
C VAL A 48 14.27 9.84 5.97
N ILE A 49 14.05 8.59 6.39
CA ILE A 49 15.11 7.70 6.87
C ILE A 49 15.65 6.95 5.67
N ASN A 50 16.81 7.36 5.17
CA ASN A 50 17.43 6.74 4.00
C ASN A 50 17.87 5.31 4.32
N GLU A 51 18.22 4.53 3.30
CA GLU A 51 18.53 3.08 3.43
C GLU A 51 19.60 2.77 4.49
N ASN A 52 20.62 3.64 4.62
CA ASN A 52 21.68 3.54 5.63
C ASN A 52 21.34 4.27 6.94
N GLY A 53 20.21 4.97 6.99
CA GLY A 53 19.71 5.68 8.15
C GLY A 53 19.06 4.75 9.16
N ASN A 54 19.26 5.05 10.44
CA ASN A 54 18.58 4.36 11.53
C ASN A 54 18.12 5.38 12.56
N LEU A 55 16.82 5.46 12.81
CA LEU A 55 16.26 6.30 13.88
C LEU A 55 15.81 5.42 15.04
N ASN A 56 16.43 5.61 16.19
CA ASN A 56 16.10 4.94 17.44
C ASN A 56 15.60 5.96 18.47
N LEU A 57 14.32 5.87 18.84
CA LEU A 57 13.73 6.71 19.89
C LEU A 57 13.69 6.03 21.27
N GLY A 58 14.28 4.84 21.40
CA GLY A 58 14.30 4.07 22.65
C GLY A 58 12.89 3.80 23.16
N ALA A 59 12.63 4.19 24.42
CA ALA A 59 11.33 4.03 25.06
C ALA A 59 10.30 5.11 24.65
N ASN A 60 10.64 6.00 23.72
CA ASN A 60 9.82 7.17 23.40
C ASN A 60 8.94 6.98 22.15
N PRO A 61 7.74 7.60 22.14
CA PRO A 61 6.82 7.55 21.03
C PRO A 61 7.29 8.42 19.85
N LEU A 62 6.90 7.99 18.65
CA LEU A 62 6.85 8.83 17.46
C LEU A 62 5.43 9.33 17.23
N ILE A 63 5.26 10.65 17.14
CA ILE A 63 3.98 11.32 16.89
C ILE A 63 4.05 11.98 15.52
N ILE A 64 3.28 11.46 14.56
CA ILE A 64 3.17 12.04 13.22
C ILE A 64 1.91 12.89 13.21
N LEU A 65 2.06 14.21 13.16
CA LEU A 65 0.94 15.15 13.15
C LEU A 65 0.28 15.18 11.76
N PRO A 66 -0.92 15.76 11.60
CA PRO A 66 -1.69 15.68 10.35
C PRO A 66 -0.96 16.10 9.07
N THR A 67 -0.02 17.06 9.15
CA THR A 67 0.80 17.50 8.02
C THR A 67 2.12 16.75 7.90
N GLY A 68 2.48 15.99 8.94
CA GLY A 68 3.73 15.25 9.01
C GLY A 68 3.72 14.04 8.09
N LYS A 69 4.88 13.75 7.50
CA LYS A 69 5.10 12.57 6.67
C LYS A 69 6.41 11.90 7.05
N VAL A 70 6.38 10.60 7.32
CA VAL A 70 7.57 9.80 7.61
C VAL A 70 7.75 8.75 6.52
N ILE A 71 8.93 8.72 5.91
CA ILE A 71 9.32 7.73 4.90
C ILE A 71 10.49 6.95 5.46
N VAL A 72 10.32 5.65 5.65
CA VAL A 72 11.32 4.75 6.23
C VAL A 72 11.88 3.85 5.15
N ASN A 73 13.05 4.18 4.60
CA ASN A 73 13.80 3.28 3.70
C ASN A 73 14.87 2.48 4.47
N GLY A 74 15.39 3.03 5.57
CA GLY A 74 16.32 2.35 6.49
C GLY A 74 15.60 1.68 7.66
N ARG A 75 16.05 1.95 8.89
CA ARG A 75 15.47 1.38 10.12
C ARG A 75 14.83 2.44 11.01
N LEU A 76 13.66 2.12 11.56
CA LEU A 76 12.96 2.89 12.59
C LEU A 76 12.67 1.99 13.79
N MET A 77 13.11 2.40 14.98
CA MET A 77 12.84 1.71 16.24
C MET A 77 12.29 2.70 17.26
N VAL A 78 11.05 2.48 17.70
CA VAL A 78 10.30 3.42 18.56
C VAL A 78 9.41 2.64 19.51
N SER A 79 9.13 3.13 20.71
CA SER A 79 8.25 2.37 21.62
C SER A 79 6.80 2.34 21.15
N SER A 80 6.33 3.38 20.48
CA SER A 80 4.95 3.49 20.00
C SER A 80 4.86 4.49 18.86
N ILE A 81 3.81 4.40 18.05
CA ILE A 81 3.53 5.34 16.97
C ILE A 81 2.10 5.88 17.10
N ILE A 82 1.95 7.20 17.11
CA ILE A 82 0.66 7.89 16.99
C ILE A 82 0.65 8.56 15.61
N ASN A 83 -0.07 8.01 14.64
CA ASN A 83 0.07 8.40 13.21
C ASN A 83 -1.12 9.19 12.65
N LYS A 84 -1.25 10.47 12.99
CA LYS A 84 -2.31 11.36 12.45
C LYS A 84 -2.02 11.86 11.03
N GLY A 85 -0.80 11.66 10.53
CA GLY A 85 -0.33 12.07 9.19
C GLY A 85 -0.13 10.88 8.25
N THR A 86 1.05 10.81 7.62
CA THR A 86 1.42 9.75 6.68
C THR A 86 2.69 9.01 7.10
N LEU A 87 2.64 7.68 7.11
CA LEU A 87 3.79 6.80 7.30
C LEU A 87 3.97 5.89 6.07
N VAL A 88 5.13 5.95 5.43
CA VAL A 88 5.52 5.04 4.33
C VAL A 88 6.70 4.20 4.80
N ASN A 89 6.54 2.90 4.90
CA ASN A 89 7.60 1.98 5.29
C ASN A 89 8.08 1.16 4.08
N ASN A 90 9.27 1.44 3.58
CA ASN A 90 9.99 0.63 2.59
C ASN A 90 11.14 -0.19 3.20
N GLY A 91 11.50 0.07 4.46
CA GLY A 91 12.64 -0.53 5.16
C GLY A 91 12.23 -1.44 6.31
N LYS A 92 12.72 -1.19 7.52
CA LYS A 92 12.38 -1.95 8.73
C LYS A 92 11.83 -1.04 9.83
N VAL A 93 10.62 -1.32 10.31
CA VAL A 93 9.99 -0.61 11.43
C VAL A 93 9.74 -1.58 12.58
N GLU A 94 10.24 -1.25 13.76
CA GLU A 94 10.08 -2.02 15.00
C GLU A 94 9.40 -1.16 16.06
N VAL A 95 8.22 -1.59 16.49
CA VAL A 95 7.37 -0.90 17.46
C VAL A 95 6.99 -1.84 18.59
N PRO A 96 7.87 -2.11 19.57
CA PRO A 96 7.56 -3.01 20.67
C PRO A 96 6.30 -2.65 21.46
N GLY A 97 5.81 -1.41 21.46
CA GLY A 97 4.54 -1.06 22.12
C GLY A 97 3.37 -0.93 21.14
N VAL A 98 2.59 0.13 21.32
CA VAL A 98 1.30 0.31 20.63
C VAL A 98 1.42 1.24 19.42
N MET A 99 0.72 0.92 18.32
CA MET A 99 0.40 1.90 17.27
C MET A 99 -1.06 2.34 17.33
N THR A 100 -1.32 3.65 17.22
CA THR A 100 -2.66 4.26 17.25
C THR A 100 -2.85 5.34 16.18
N ASP A 101 -4.11 5.76 15.98
CA ASP A 101 -4.52 6.86 15.10
C ASP A 101 -4.12 6.71 13.62
N LEU A 102 -3.98 5.47 13.09
CA LEU A 102 -3.37 5.14 11.79
C LEU A 102 -4.11 5.69 10.54
N LYS A 103 -4.09 7.01 10.31
CA LYS A 103 -4.87 7.67 9.25
C LYS A 103 -4.40 7.30 7.84
N SER A 104 -3.09 7.32 7.58
CA SER A 104 -2.52 6.85 6.32
C SER A 104 -1.18 6.13 6.52
N MET A 105 -1.11 4.89 6.07
CA MET A 105 0.04 4.00 6.24
C MET A 105 0.26 3.20 4.95
N CYS A 106 1.49 3.16 4.44
CA CYS A 106 1.87 2.34 3.30
C CYS A 106 3.03 1.43 3.73
N LEU A 107 2.92 0.12 3.50
CA LEU A 107 3.85 -0.88 3.99
C LEU A 107 4.42 -1.69 2.85
N LYS A 108 5.67 -1.48 2.46
CA LYS A 108 6.45 -2.32 1.54
C LYS A 108 7.60 -3.07 2.23
N GLY A 109 8.04 -2.56 3.39
CA GLY A 109 9.12 -3.10 4.20
C GLY A 109 8.66 -3.99 5.36
N GLY A 110 9.62 -4.52 6.11
CA GLY A 110 9.36 -5.31 7.31
C GLY A 110 8.77 -4.46 8.45
N LEU A 111 7.79 -5.01 9.16
CA LEU A 111 7.11 -4.37 10.28
C LEU A 111 6.95 -5.37 11.43
N SER A 112 7.33 -4.98 12.65
CA SER A 112 7.15 -5.76 13.88
C SER A 112 6.53 -4.88 14.97
N PHE A 113 5.49 -5.38 15.64
CA PHE A 113 4.83 -4.70 16.75
C PHE A 113 4.19 -5.66 17.75
N GLU A 114 3.95 -5.18 18.98
CA GLU A 114 3.26 -5.97 20.02
C GLU A 114 1.73 -5.77 19.96
N LEU A 115 1.25 -4.55 19.71
CA LEU A 115 -0.19 -4.26 19.70
C LEU A 115 -0.56 -3.10 18.77
N VAL A 116 -1.73 -3.18 18.12
CA VAL A 116 -2.34 -2.06 17.36
C VAL A 116 -3.71 -1.76 17.97
N ARG A 117 -3.97 -0.49 18.30
CA ARG A 117 -5.28 -0.04 18.79
C ARG A 117 -5.84 0.99 17.82
N GLU A 118 -7.12 0.84 17.49
CA GLU A 118 -7.88 1.75 16.62
C GLU A 118 -7.50 1.74 15.12
N LEU A 119 -7.89 0.67 14.41
CA LEU A 119 -7.94 0.65 12.94
C LEU A 119 -9.27 1.23 12.38
N LYS A 120 -9.97 2.08 13.13
CA LYS A 120 -11.37 2.47 12.82
C LYS A 120 -11.55 3.34 11.57
N HIS A 121 -10.49 3.85 10.94
CA HIS A 121 -10.58 4.80 9.81
C HIS A 121 -9.57 4.57 8.68
N VAL A 122 -9.07 3.34 8.51
CA VAL A 122 -8.05 2.99 7.50
C VAL A 122 -8.67 2.84 6.08
N TYR A 123 -9.56 3.75 5.70
CA TYR A 123 -10.48 3.49 4.57
C TYR A 123 -10.15 4.19 3.25
N GLU A 124 -9.12 5.03 3.15
CA GLU A 124 -8.92 5.78 1.89
C GLU A 124 -7.56 5.61 1.19
N ASN A 125 -6.45 5.22 1.84
CA ASN A 125 -5.13 5.21 1.17
C ASN A 125 -4.09 4.21 1.72
N VAL A 126 -4.50 3.11 2.35
CA VAL A 126 -3.55 2.10 2.85
C VAL A 126 -3.24 1.06 1.79
N HIS A 127 -2.16 1.31 1.06
CA HIS A 127 -1.50 0.31 0.23
C HIS A 127 -0.50 -0.46 1.10
N CYS A 128 -0.96 -1.52 1.75
CA CYS A 128 -0.06 -2.55 2.25
C CYS A 128 0.52 -3.32 1.05
N ALA A 129 1.72 -3.83 1.18
CA ALA A 129 2.45 -4.67 0.25
C ALA A 129 3.47 -5.45 1.09
N GLY A 130 2.98 -6.29 1.99
CA GLY A 130 3.82 -7.01 2.93
C GLY A 130 3.02 -7.94 3.84
N CYS A 131 3.50 -9.18 3.96
CA CYS A 131 2.97 -10.18 4.88
C CYS A 131 3.42 -9.89 6.32
N PHE A 132 2.51 -10.01 7.29
CA PHE A 132 2.85 -10.03 8.70
C PHE A 132 3.51 -11.38 9.03
N THR A 133 4.68 -11.37 9.68
CA THR A 133 5.18 -12.56 10.37
C THR A 133 4.71 -12.48 11.82
N GLU A 134 3.79 -13.36 12.20
CA GLU A 134 3.29 -13.48 13.57
C GLU A 134 4.44 -13.61 14.58
N GLY A 135 4.47 -12.72 15.56
CA GLY A 135 5.06 -12.98 16.87
C GLY A 135 4.01 -13.63 17.75
N MET A 136 4.32 -14.78 18.36
CA MET A 136 3.38 -15.60 19.11
C MET A 136 2.75 -14.90 20.34
N LYS A 137 1.42 -14.73 20.25
CA LYS A 137 0.32 -14.90 21.24
C LYS A 137 0.25 -14.09 22.56
N SER A 138 -0.89 -13.39 22.68
CA SER A 138 -1.82 -13.49 23.81
C SER A 138 -3.23 -13.80 23.26
N GLN A 139 -3.80 -14.93 23.65
CA GLN A 139 -5.12 -15.40 23.21
C GLN A 139 -6.22 -14.62 23.95
N THR A 140 -6.79 -13.58 23.33
CA THR A 140 -8.20 -13.15 23.55
C THR A 140 -8.76 -12.12 22.56
N GLU A 141 -8.01 -11.65 21.55
CA GLU A 141 -8.57 -10.80 20.48
C GLU A 141 -8.16 -11.35 19.12
N GLN A 142 -8.63 -12.56 18.81
CA GLN A 142 -8.47 -13.22 17.52
C GLN A 142 -9.56 -12.76 16.53
N GLU A 143 -9.80 -11.46 16.45
CA GLU A 143 -10.69 -10.86 15.45
C GLU A 143 -10.06 -9.58 14.91
N ARG A 144 -9.89 -9.53 13.58
CA ARG A 144 -9.57 -8.36 12.73
C ARG A 144 -8.11 -7.99 12.52
N PHE A 145 -7.30 -8.96 12.11
CA PHE A 145 -6.19 -8.69 11.18
C PHE A 145 -6.43 -9.23 9.75
N ASP A 146 -7.68 -9.53 9.42
CA ASP A 146 -8.15 -9.77 8.03
C ASP A 146 -8.26 -8.46 7.21
N SER A 147 -7.40 -7.47 7.47
CA SER A 147 -7.47 -6.17 6.77
C SER A 147 -6.15 -5.78 6.10
N CYS A 148 -5.30 -6.77 5.81
CA CYS A 148 -4.26 -6.65 4.77
C CYS A 148 -4.79 -7.09 3.39
N TYR A 149 -6.11 -7.02 3.16
CA TYR A 149 -6.76 -7.76 2.07
C TYR A 149 -6.54 -7.21 0.66
N LEU A 150 -5.90 -6.06 0.48
CA LEU A 150 -5.48 -5.58 -0.85
C LEU A 150 -3.97 -5.37 -0.93
N GLY A 151 -3.24 -5.88 0.06
CA GLY A 151 -1.79 -5.75 0.18
C GLY A 151 -1.00 -6.97 -0.26
N LEU A 152 -1.47 -7.65 -1.28
CA LEU A 152 -0.65 -8.55 -2.08
C LEU A 152 -0.96 -8.25 -3.54
N GLN A 153 0.07 -7.88 -4.29
CA GLN A 153 0.16 -8.16 -5.72
C GLN A 153 0.18 -9.68 -5.95
N THR A 154 -0.78 -10.43 -5.39
CA THR A 154 -1.06 -11.77 -5.88
C THR A 154 -1.45 -11.55 -7.32
N ARG A 155 -0.64 -12.09 -8.24
CA ARG A 155 -0.87 -12.05 -9.67
C ARG A 155 -2.30 -12.49 -9.93
N LEU A 156 -3.23 -11.54 -10.09
CA LEU A 156 -4.52 -11.83 -10.67
C LEU A 156 -4.24 -12.47 -12.01
N ASN A 157 -4.56 -13.75 -12.13
CA ASN A 157 -4.26 -14.53 -13.31
C ASN A 157 -5.29 -14.23 -14.38
N PHE A 158 -5.31 -12.98 -14.85
CA PHE A 158 -6.19 -12.50 -15.89
C PHE A 158 -5.54 -12.77 -17.24
N LYS A 159 -6.24 -13.50 -18.11
CA LYS A 159 -5.78 -13.87 -19.45
C LYS A 159 -6.85 -13.56 -20.48
N ALA A 160 -6.40 -13.28 -21.71
CA ALA A 160 -7.27 -13.06 -22.86
C ALA A 160 -6.77 -13.88 -24.04
N ASN A 161 -7.67 -14.64 -24.67
CA ASN A 161 -7.38 -15.43 -25.87
C ASN A 161 -8.41 -15.09 -26.95
N TYR A 162 -8.00 -15.01 -28.22
CA TYR A 162 -8.93 -14.88 -29.34
C TYR A 162 -9.09 -16.22 -30.03
N GLU A 163 -10.31 -16.76 -30.00
CA GLU A 163 -10.65 -18.06 -30.57
C GLU A 163 -12.08 -18.02 -31.13
N ASN A 164 -12.30 -18.59 -32.31
CA ASN A 164 -13.62 -18.67 -32.96
C ASN A 164 -14.34 -17.32 -33.07
N GLU A 165 -13.62 -16.27 -33.48
CA GLU A 165 -14.16 -14.90 -33.65
C GLU A 165 -14.62 -14.23 -32.35
N VAL A 166 -14.16 -14.73 -31.19
CA VAL A 166 -14.52 -14.21 -29.87
C VAL A 166 -13.26 -14.05 -29.01
N VAL A 167 -13.15 -12.92 -28.31
CA VAL A 167 -12.13 -12.77 -27.27
C VAL A 167 -12.67 -13.36 -25.98
N LYS A 168 -12.00 -14.37 -25.45
CA LYS A 168 -12.34 -15.04 -24.20
C LYS A 168 -11.39 -14.59 -23.11
N LEU A 169 -11.95 -13.96 -22.08
CA LEU A 169 -11.26 -13.50 -20.88
C LEU A 169 -11.45 -14.53 -19.77
N TYR A 170 -10.38 -14.84 -19.04
CA TYR A 170 -10.39 -15.82 -17.95
C TYR A 170 -9.63 -15.29 -16.75
N TRP A 171 -10.16 -15.53 -15.54
CA TRP A 171 -9.45 -15.26 -14.29
C TRP A 171 -9.80 -16.25 -13.20
N ASP A 172 -8.86 -16.38 -12.27
CA ASP A 172 -8.98 -17.16 -11.05
C ASP A 172 -8.60 -16.24 -9.88
N PRO A 173 -9.55 -15.84 -9.02
CA PRO A 173 -9.25 -15.08 -7.84
C PRO A 173 -8.53 -15.99 -6.84
N ILE A 174 -7.26 -15.70 -6.58
CA ILE A 174 -6.43 -16.43 -5.59
C ILE A 174 -6.98 -16.27 -4.15
N LEU A 175 -7.94 -15.37 -3.92
CA LEU A 175 -8.46 -14.99 -2.61
C LEU A 175 -9.91 -15.47 -2.40
N GLN A 176 -10.23 -15.79 -1.13
CA GLN A 176 -11.59 -16.13 -0.69
C GLN A 176 -12.59 -15.02 -1.06
N THR A 177 -13.75 -15.46 -1.54
CA THR A 177 -14.81 -14.64 -2.17
C THR A 177 -15.69 -13.88 -1.18
N ASP A 178 -15.58 -14.12 0.12
CA ASP A 178 -16.58 -13.67 1.11
C ASP A 178 -16.62 -12.14 1.31
N HIS A 179 -15.57 -11.45 0.89
CA HIS A 179 -15.47 -9.99 0.91
C HIS A 179 -15.51 -9.35 -0.49
N LEU A 180 -15.58 -10.16 -1.54
CA LEU A 180 -15.65 -9.68 -2.91
C LEU A 180 -17.09 -9.31 -3.24
N SER A 181 -17.31 -8.08 -3.70
CA SER A 181 -18.61 -7.63 -4.18
C SER A 181 -18.82 -8.07 -5.63
N HIS A 182 -17.90 -7.68 -6.51
CA HIS A 182 -17.99 -7.96 -7.93
C HIS A 182 -16.63 -7.74 -8.63
N PHE A 183 -16.56 -8.20 -9.87
CA PHE A 183 -15.53 -7.86 -10.83
C PHE A 183 -16.06 -6.81 -11.80
N GLU A 184 -15.20 -5.89 -12.26
CA GLU A 184 -15.46 -5.06 -13.45
C GLU A 184 -14.42 -5.41 -14.53
N ILE A 185 -14.87 -5.71 -15.74
CA ILE A 185 -14.00 -5.82 -16.91
C ILE A 185 -13.98 -4.46 -17.58
N GLU A 186 -12.78 -3.95 -17.82
CA GLU A 186 -12.57 -2.70 -18.52
C GLU A 186 -11.76 -2.92 -19.80
N LYS A 187 -12.14 -2.20 -20.86
CA LYS A 187 -11.58 -2.29 -22.21
C LYS A 187 -10.97 -0.96 -22.65
N SER A 188 -9.90 -1.02 -23.41
CA SER A 188 -9.23 0.13 -24.01
C SER A 188 -8.68 -0.22 -25.40
N TYR A 189 -8.62 0.76 -26.29
CA TYR A 189 -7.99 0.63 -27.61
C TYR A 189 -6.61 1.30 -27.68
N ASP A 190 -6.19 1.99 -26.62
CA ASP A 190 -4.93 2.75 -26.56
C ASP A 190 -4.07 2.43 -25.32
N ALA A 191 -4.52 1.47 -24.50
CA ALA A 191 -3.97 1.07 -23.22
C ALA A 191 -3.89 2.20 -22.16
N LYS A 192 -4.61 3.31 -22.36
CA LYS A 192 -4.66 4.46 -21.43
C LYS A 192 -6.07 4.69 -20.93
N ASP A 193 -7.01 4.84 -21.85
CA ASP A 193 -8.40 5.16 -21.55
C ASP A 193 -9.21 3.87 -21.48
N PHE A 194 -9.28 3.31 -20.27
CA PHE A 194 -10.09 2.12 -19.98
C PHE A 194 -11.52 2.51 -19.64
N ARG A 195 -12.49 1.86 -20.29
CA ARG A 195 -13.91 2.02 -20.04
C ARG A 195 -14.48 0.70 -19.54
N LYS A 196 -15.40 0.78 -18.58
CA LYS A 196 -16.10 -0.39 -18.06
C LYS A 196 -17.02 -0.97 -19.12
N GLU A 197 -16.87 -2.26 -19.38
CA GLU A 197 -17.70 -3.03 -20.30
C GLU A 197 -18.77 -3.83 -19.57
N VAL A 198 -18.39 -4.51 -18.47
CA VAL A 198 -19.30 -5.40 -17.74
C VAL A 198 -18.95 -5.49 -16.26
N ILE A 199 -19.97 -5.77 -15.44
CA ILE A 199 -19.86 -6.11 -14.02
C ILE A 199 -20.25 -7.58 -13.84
N ILE A 200 -19.46 -8.34 -13.09
CA ILE A 200 -19.66 -9.77 -12.86
C ILE A 200 -19.67 -10.03 -11.36
N THR A 201 -20.80 -10.49 -10.83
CA THR A 201 -20.93 -10.86 -9.42
C THR A 201 -20.47 -12.31 -9.23
N PRO A 202 -19.56 -12.60 -8.28
CA PRO A 202 -19.14 -13.98 -7.99
C PRO A 202 -20.31 -14.81 -7.45
N GLU A 203 -20.45 -16.06 -7.91
CA GLU A 203 -21.43 -16.99 -7.34
C GLU A 203 -20.88 -17.66 -6.08
N PRO A 204 -21.69 -17.84 -5.01
CA PRO A 204 -21.23 -18.35 -3.71
C PRO A 204 -20.68 -19.79 -3.71
N SER A 205 -20.93 -20.57 -4.76
CA SER A 205 -20.61 -22.01 -4.81
C SER A 205 -19.71 -22.41 -5.99
N GLY A 206 -19.17 -21.43 -6.73
CA GLY A 206 -18.44 -21.67 -7.97
C GLY A 206 -16.97 -22.01 -7.75
N THR A 207 -16.49 -23.06 -8.42
CA THR A 207 -15.11 -23.55 -8.42
C THR A 207 -14.13 -22.57 -9.10
N GLY A 208 -13.84 -21.45 -8.46
CA GLY A 208 -12.59 -20.67 -8.61
C GLY A 208 -12.23 -20.11 -9.98
N LYS A 209 -13.04 -20.26 -11.03
CA LYS A 209 -12.71 -19.78 -12.38
C LYS A 209 -13.86 -19.04 -13.00
N PHE A 210 -13.58 -17.83 -13.43
CA PHE A 210 -14.52 -16.95 -14.09
C PHE A 210 -14.11 -16.73 -15.53
N PHE A 211 -15.10 -16.54 -16.39
CA PHE A 211 -14.89 -16.24 -17.79
C PHE A 211 -15.89 -15.21 -18.31
N TRP A 212 -15.48 -14.49 -19.34
CA TRP A 212 -16.35 -13.58 -20.09
C TRP A 212 -15.92 -13.53 -21.55
N GLU A 213 -16.89 -13.31 -22.44
CA GLU A 213 -16.69 -13.33 -23.89
C GLU A 213 -17.01 -11.96 -24.50
N ASP A 214 -16.14 -11.53 -25.41
CA ASP A 214 -16.26 -10.27 -26.14
C ASP A 214 -16.31 -10.51 -27.65
N HIS A 215 -17.43 -10.17 -28.25
CA HIS A 215 -17.69 -10.36 -29.68
C HIS A 215 -17.24 -9.12 -30.47
N ILE A 216 -15.93 -8.92 -30.57
CA ILE A 216 -15.36 -7.81 -31.35
C ILE A 216 -15.38 -8.14 -32.85
N LYS A 217 -15.83 -7.19 -33.67
CA LYS A 217 -15.92 -7.32 -35.13
C LYS A 217 -14.79 -6.61 -35.90
N GLU A 218 -13.99 -5.79 -35.22
CA GLU A 218 -12.99 -4.93 -35.83
C GLU A 218 -11.58 -5.46 -35.61
N SER A 219 -10.74 -5.44 -36.67
CA SER A 219 -9.33 -5.83 -36.59
C SER A 219 -8.51 -4.72 -35.93
N ILE A 220 -8.59 -4.64 -34.60
CA ILE A 220 -7.86 -3.66 -33.78
C ILE A 220 -7.19 -4.36 -32.59
N ILE A 221 -6.07 -3.80 -32.13
CA ILE A 221 -5.48 -4.20 -30.85
C ILE A 221 -6.42 -3.74 -29.75
N THR A 222 -6.88 -4.69 -28.93
CA THR A 222 -7.76 -4.40 -27.80
C THR A 222 -7.09 -4.81 -26.50
N TYR A 223 -7.13 -3.93 -25.52
CA TYR A 223 -6.58 -4.12 -24.19
C TYR A 223 -7.71 -4.32 -23.19
N TYR A 224 -7.50 -5.24 -22.25
CA TYR A 224 -8.43 -5.53 -21.17
C TYR A 224 -7.73 -5.46 -19.84
N ARG A 225 -8.42 -5.03 -18.80
CA ARG A 225 -7.99 -5.22 -17.41
C ARG A 225 -9.18 -5.63 -16.55
N LEU A 226 -8.88 -6.34 -15.48
CA LEU A 226 -9.85 -6.76 -14.48
C LEU A 226 -9.73 -5.85 -13.26
N LYS A 227 -10.86 -5.35 -12.77
CA LYS A 227 -10.98 -4.66 -11.50
C LYS A 227 -11.72 -5.55 -10.51
N LEU A 228 -11.18 -5.75 -9.32
CA LEU A 228 -11.85 -6.46 -8.24
C LEU A 228 -12.36 -5.44 -7.27
N VAL A 229 -13.66 -5.44 -6.97
CA VAL A 229 -14.30 -4.52 -6.04
C VAL A 229 -14.79 -5.28 -4.83
N ASP A 230 -14.39 -4.87 -3.64
CA ASP A 230 -14.82 -5.47 -2.38
C ASP A 230 -16.19 -4.94 -1.92
N ASN A 231 -16.75 -5.53 -0.88
CA ASN A 231 -18.05 -5.12 -0.31
C ASN A 231 -18.04 -3.71 0.31
N ASN A 232 -16.87 -3.09 0.48
CA ASN A 232 -16.71 -1.73 0.97
C ASN A 232 -16.44 -0.71 -0.17
N GLY A 233 -16.40 -1.16 -1.43
CA GLY A 233 -16.12 -0.33 -2.60
C GLY A 233 -14.62 -0.08 -2.87
N GLN A 234 -13.71 -0.68 -2.10
CA GLN A 234 -12.28 -0.67 -2.40
C GLN A 234 -11.98 -1.60 -3.57
N TYR A 235 -10.90 -1.32 -4.31
CA TYR A 235 -10.59 -2.11 -5.49
C TYR A 235 -9.11 -2.23 -5.82
N ILE A 236 -8.78 -3.27 -6.58
CA ILE A 236 -7.48 -3.48 -7.22
C ILE A 236 -7.65 -3.82 -8.70
N TYR A 237 -6.61 -3.53 -9.49
CA TYR A 237 -6.56 -3.84 -10.91
C TYR A 237 -5.57 -4.97 -11.22
N SER A 238 -5.89 -5.81 -12.19
CA SER A 238 -4.92 -6.68 -12.85
C SER A 238 -3.95 -5.87 -13.71
N GLN A 239 -2.85 -6.52 -14.12
CA GLN A 239 -2.11 -6.04 -15.29
C GLN A 239 -3.02 -6.11 -16.53
N PRO A 240 -2.93 -5.14 -17.47
CA PRO A 240 -3.64 -5.23 -18.73
C PRO A 240 -3.14 -6.41 -19.57
N VAL A 241 -4.05 -7.07 -20.28
CA VAL A 241 -3.77 -8.07 -21.31
C VAL A 241 -4.23 -7.55 -22.66
N SER A 242 -3.50 -7.87 -23.73
CA SER A 242 -3.81 -7.40 -25.08
C SER A 242 -4.14 -8.55 -26.01
N VAL A 243 -5.09 -8.34 -26.90
CA VAL A 243 -5.42 -9.25 -27.99
C VAL A 243 -5.27 -8.50 -29.32
N VAL A 244 -4.59 -9.14 -30.27
CA VAL A 244 -4.43 -8.62 -31.64
C VAL A 244 -5.33 -9.42 -32.56
N LEU A 245 -6.39 -8.78 -33.03
CA LEU A 245 -7.29 -9.36 -34.02
C LEU A 245 -6.64 -9.24 -35.39
N LYS A 246 -6.11 -10.35 -35.93
CA LYS A 246 -5.69 -10.42 -37.32
C LYS A 246 -6.92 -10.78 -38.15
N LYS A 247 -7.26 -9.92 -39.11
CA LYS A 247 -8.14 -10.31 -40.20
C LYS A 247 -7.33 -11.21 -41.14
N ASP A 248 -7.78 -12.44 -41.34
CA ASP A 248 -7.24 -13.32 -42.38
C ASP A 248 -7.52 -12.76 -43.79
#